data_AF-A0A522DCE1-F1
#
_entry.id   AF-A0A522DCE1-F1
#
_cell.length_a   1.000
_cell.length_b   1.000
_cell.length_c   1.000
_cell.angle_alpha   90.00
_cell.angle_beta   90.00
_cell.angle_gamma   90.00
#
_symmetry.space_group_name_H-M   'P 1'
#
loop_
_entity.id
_entity.type
_entity.pdbx_description
1 polymer ?
#
loop_
_entity_poly.entity_id
_entity_poly.type
_entity_poly.pdbx_seq_one_letter_code
_entity_poly.pdbx_strand_id
1 'polypeptide(L)'
;MMTAIISLLLQFAPHAVEDYRQIFGRNYQAAVMYVIERRPWLVSTLRAYGQDPGVLVPAVFPELVRYSLLRDKMETGGLIVFYVNLGKEYANFSVGRFQMKPAFVEKLERAMADDGAGADSLSAVSTFPSNDPREMRVARVARLRDDEWQLRYLACFAYLLDRRFGPRMREMDAEERIRFVSTAYNRGFDREFDDLVEWQGKRVYPYGPGSMLPQYNYADIAADFYRRYWKDMMEE
;
A
#
# COMPACT_ATOMS: atom_id res chain seq x y z
N MET A 1 -33.44 -49.48 -15.51
CA MET A 1 -33.07 -48.12 -15.09
C MET A 1 -31.59 -48.13 -14.71
N MET A 2 -30.72 -47.64 -15.58
CA MET A 2 -29.27 -47.53 -15.34
C MET A 2 -28.97 -46.08 -14.95
N THR A 3 -28.50 -45.88 -13.73
CA THR A 3 -28.12 -44.57 -13.19
C THR A 3 -26.77 -44.18 -13.77
N ALA A 4 -26.73 -43.10 -14.56
CA ALA A 4 -25.50 -42.52 -15.07
C ALA A 4 -24.78 -41.76 -13.94
N ILE A 5 -23.56 -42.18 -13.61
CA ILE A 5 -22.65 -41.40 -12.76
C ILE A 5 -21.92 -40.44 -13.69
N ILE A 6 -22.30 -39.16 -13.66
CA ILE A 6 -21.57 -38.08 -14.33
C ILE A 6 -20.46 -37.65 -13.36
N SER A 7 -19.24 -38.10 -13.63
CA SER A 7 -18.04 -37.60 -12.97
C SER A 7 -17.75 -36.17 -13.44
N LEU A 8 -17.99 -35.19 -12.57
CA LEU A 8 -17.61 -33.80 -12.78
C LEU A 8 -16.10 -33.65 -12.53
N LEU A 9 -15.29 -33.82 -13.58
CA LEU A 9 -13.90 -33.40 -13.57
C LEU A 9 -13.86 -31.87 -13.67
N LEU A 10 -13.74 -31.19 -12.54
CA LEU A 10 -13.29 -29.81 -12.47
C LEU A 10 -11.86 -29.76 -13.03
N GLN A 11 -11.74 -29.35 -14.28
CA GLN A 11 -10.46 -28.99 -14.88
C GLN A 11 -9.95 -27.72 -14.17
N PHE A 12 -8.98 -27.89 -13.27
CA PHE A 12 -8.12 -26.79 -12.85
C PHE A 12 -7.23 -26.41 -14.02
N ALA A 13 -7.72 -25.55 -14.91
CA ALA A 13 -6.84 -24.84 -15.82
C ALA A 13 -5.91 -23.97 -14.95
N PRO A 14 -4.58 -24.15 -15.04
CA PRO A 14 -3.67 -23.22 -14.38
C PRO A 14 -3.99 -21.82 -14.91
N HIS A 15 -4.32 -20.89 -14.01
CA HIS A 15 -4.53 -19.50 -14.41
C HIS A 15 -3.24 -19.04 -15.09
N ALA A 16 -3.35 -18.59 -16.34
CA ALA A 16 -2.23 -17.99 -17.03
C ALA A 16 -1.67 -16.86 -16.17
N VAL A 17 -0.36 -16.87 -15.93
CA VAL A 17 0.33 -15.83 -15.17
C VAL A 17 0.04 -14.49 -15.84
N GLU A 18 -0.57 -13.55 -15.10
CA GLU A 18 -0.91 -12.23 -15.62
C GLU A 18 0.36 -11.44 -15.94
N ASP A 19 0.48 -10.89 -17.16
CA ASP A 19 1.56 -9.95 -17.49
C ASP A 19 1.11 -8.53 -17.15
N TYR A 20 1.40 -8.09 -15.92
CA TYR A 20 1.02 -6.76 -15.44
C TYR A 20 1.60 -5.61 -16.25
N ARG A 21 2.72 -5.84 -16.97
CA ARG A 21 3.29 -4.84 -17.88
C ARG A 21 2.40 -4.64 -19.09
N GLN A 22 1.78 -5.70 -19.61
CA GLN A 22 0.83 -5.61 -20.72
C GLN A 22 -0.50 -5.03 -20.24
N ILE A 23 -0.99 -5.47 -19.07
CA ILE A 23 -2.26 -5.03 -18.49
C ILE A 23 -2.25 -3.53 -18.20
N PHE A 24 -1.20 -3.02 -17.54
CA PHE A 24 -1.14 -1.61 -17.12
C PHE A 24 -0.31 -0.74 -18.06
N GLY A 25 0.44 -1.33 -19.00
CA GLY A 25 1.18 -0.64 -20.05
C GLY A 25 2.09 0.47 -19.51
N ARG A 26 1.90 1.67 -20.04
CA ARG A 26 2.68 2.88 -19.66
C ARG A 26 2.60 3.21 -18.17
N ASN A 27 1.51 2.85 -17.48
CA ASN A 27 1.38 3.10 -16.04
C ASN A 27 2.33 2.22 -15.22
N TYR A 28 2.51 0.96 -15.63
CA TYR A 28 3.49 0.06 -15.01
C TYR A 28 4.91 0.58 -15.27
N GLN A 29 5.20 0.95 -16.52
CA GLN A 29 6.51 1.47 -16.89
C GLN A 29 6.85 2.76 -16.13
N ALA A 30 5.90 3.68 -15.98
CA ALA A 30 6.09 4.90 -15.21
C ALA A 30 6.39 4.61 -13.72
N ALA A 31 5.71 3.62 -13.14
CA ALA A 31 5.98 3.17 -11.77
C ALA A 31 7.39 2.57 -11.62
N VAL A 32 7.81 1.70 -12.55
CA VAL A 32 9.16 1.12 -12.57
C VAL A 32 10.22 2.22 -12.68
N MET A 33 10.05 3.15 -13.62
CA MET A 33 10.99 4.26 -13.83
C MET A 33 11.11 5.15 -12.59
N TYR A 34 9.99 5.47 -11.93
CA TYR A 34 10.02 6.21 -10.67
C TYR A 34 10.88 5.51 -9.62
N VAL A 35 10.71 4.19 -9.44
CA VAL A 35 11.48 3.43 -8.45
C VAL A 35 12.97 3.39 -8.81
N ILE A 36 13.32 3.18 -10.08
CA ILE A 36 14.71 3.16 -10.55
C ILE A 36 15.39 4.51 -10.31
N GLU A 37 14.78 5.60 -10.78
CA GLU A 37 15.34 6.96 -10.67
C GLU A 37 15.48 7.42 -9.22
N ARG A 38 14.56 6.97 -8.34
CA ARG A 38 14.52 7.35 -6.93
C ARG A 38 15.17 6.32 -6.01
N ARG A 39 15.72 5.21 -6.53
CA ARG A 39 16.24 4.08 -5.74
C ARG A 39 17.14 4.54 -4.59
N PRO A 40 18.17 5.37 -4.80
CA PRO A 40 19.06 5.78 -3.72
C PRO A 40 18.33 6.50 -2.58
N TRP A 41 17.37 7.37 -2.91
CA TRP A 41 16.57 8.12 -1.94
C TRP A 41 15.56 7.24 -1.21
N LEU A 42 14.84 6.36 -1.92
CA LEU A 42 13.90 5.42 -1.31
C LEU A 42 14.62 4.51 -0.30
N VAL A 43 15.74 3.94 -0.72
CA VAL A 43 16.53 3.00 0.09
C VAL A 43 17.15 3.69 1.29
N SER A 44 17.83 4.83 1.10
CA SER A 44 18.51 5.51 2.21
C SER A 44 17.53 6.06 3.24
N THR A 45 16.39 6.61 2.79
CA THR A 45 15.37 7.17 3.68
C THR A 45 14.69 6.07 4.52
N LEU A 46 14.27 4.96 3.90
CA LEU A 46 13.64 3.86 4.65
C LEU A 46 14.63 3.22 5.64
N ARG A 47 15.89 3.03 5.25
CA ARG A 47 16.94 2.55 6.15
C ARG A 47 17.20 3.50 7.31
N ALA A 48 17.14 4.82 7.09
CA ALA A 48 17.28 5.83 8.16
C ALA A 48 16.14 5.74 9.20
N TYR A 49 14.96 5.25 8.80
CA TYR A 49 13.86 4.91 9.71
C TYR A 49 13.93 3.48 10.27
N GLY A 50 15.03 2.75 10.02
CA GLY A 50 15.20 1.37 10.47
C GLY A 50 14.31 0.35 9.76
N GLN A 51 13.80 0.69 8.57
CA GLN A 51 12.87 -0.15 7.82
C GLN A 51 13.55 -0.85 6.64
N ASP A 52 12.94 -1.97 6.19
CA ASP A 52 13.45 -2.77 5.09
C ASP A 52 12.90 -2.29 3.72
N PRO A 53 13.70 -1.59 2.89
CA PRO A 53 13.27 -1.19 1.55
C PRO A 53 13.07 -2.38 0.61
N GLY A 54 13.70 -3.53 0.88
CA GLY A 54 13.51 -4.78 0.14
C GLY A 54 12.05 -5.24 0.14
N VAL A 55 11.32 -4.95 1.22
CA VAL A 55 9.92 -5.32 1.40
C VAL A 55 8.98 -4.14 1.09
N LEU A 56 9.29 -2.95 1.60
CA LEU A 56 8.34 -1.83 1.55
C LEU A 56 8.17 -1.20 0.17
N VAL A 57 9.24 -1.13 -0.63
CA VAL A 57 9.13 -0.57 -1.98
C VAL A 57 8.26 -1.44 -2.88
N PRO A 58 8.43 -2.78 -2.94
CA PRO A 58 7.48 -3.64 -3.64
C PRO A 58 6.08 -3.57 -3.06
N ALA A 59 5.95 -3.52 -1.72
CA ALA A 59 4.64 -3.53 -1.08
C ALA A 59 3.77 -2.34 -1.46
N VAL A 60 4.37 -1.16 -1.69
CA VAL A 60 3.64 0.05 -2.14
C VAL A 60 3.62 0.21 -3.67
N PHE A 61 4.37 -0.59 -4.42
CA PHE A 61 4.50 -0.48 -5.87
C PHE A 61 3.15 -0.45 -6.62
N PRO A 62 2.12 -1.24 -6.25
CA PRO A 62 0.83 -1.15 -6.93
C PRO A 62 0.20 0.25 -6.84
N GLU A 63 0.45 1.04 -5.78
CA GLU A 63 -0.04 2.43 -5.74
C GLU A 63 0.68 3.35 -6.72
N LEU A 64 1.94 3.08 -7.06
CA LEU A 64 2.66 3.85 -8.09
C LEU A 64 2.06 3.61 -9.48
N VAL A 65 1.68 2.35 -9.76
CA VAL A 65 0.94 1.98 -10.97
C VAL A 65 -0.41 2.71 -10.98
N ARG A 66 -1.12 2.68 -9.85
CA ARG A 66 -2.43 3.33 -9.69
C ARG A 66 -2.36 4.84 -9.81
N TYR A 67 -1.32 5.47 -9.26
CA TYR A 67 -1.13 6.91 -9.29
C TYR A 67 -1.10 7.42 -10.72
N SER A 68 -0.35 6.75 -11.60
CA SER A 68 -0.31 7.10 -13.02
C SER A 68 -1.67 6.91 -13.68
N LEU A 69 -2.35 5.78 -13.41
CA LEU A 69 -3.68 5.47 -13.93
C LEU A 69 -4.76 6.49 -13.52
N LEU A 70 -4.73 6.96 -12.27
CA LEU A 70 -5.74 7.86 -11.71
C LEU A 70 -5.41 9.34 -11.90
N ARG A 71 -4.14 9.74 -11.91
CA ARG A 71 -3.73 11.12 -12.18
C ARG A 71 -4.32 11.62 -13.50
N ASP A 72 -4.35 10.76 -14.52
CA ASP A 72 -4.92 11.07 -15.83
C ASP A 72 -6.46 11.28 -15.77
N LYS A 73 -7.11 10.97 -14.64
CA LYS A 73 -8.57 11.00 -14.44
C LYS A 73 -9.04 11.88 -13.26
N MET A 74 -8.15 12.49 -12.48
CA MET A 74 -8.49 13.02 -11.14
C MET A 74 -8.82 14.52 -11.07
N GLU A 75 -9.94 14.83 -10.40
CA GLU A 75 -10.24 16.14 -9.79
C GLU A 75 -10.22 16.04 -8.24
N THR A 76 -9.04 15.90 -7.64
CA THR A 76 -8.90 15.71 -6.17
C THR A 76 -9.21 16.97 -5.34
N GLY A 77 -9.35 18.14 -5.98
CA GLY A 77 -9.51 19.42 -5.30
C GLY A 77 -10.76 19.51 -4.42
N GLY A 78 -11.92 19.10 -4.94
CA GLY A 78 -13.19 19.16 -4.22
C GLY A 78 -13.23 18.24 -2.99
N LEU A 79 -12.73 17.01 -3.13
CA LEU A 79 -12.69 16.04 -2.02
C LEU A 79 -11.75 16.49 -0.88
N ILE A 80 -10.66 17.20 -1.22
CA ILE A 80 -9.78 17.81 -0.23
C ILE A 80 -10.51 18.91 0.55
N VAL A 81 -11.29 19.76 -0.14
CA VAL A 81 -12.10 20.81 0.51
C VAL A 81 -13.12 20.19 1.45
N PHE A 82 -13.82 19.14 1.03
CA PHE A 82 -14.77 18.43 1.91
C PHE A 82 -14.08 17.82 3.11
N TYR A 83 -12.94 17.15 2.92
CA TYR A 83 -12.19 16.59 4.04
C TYR A 83 -11.72 17.64 5.04
N VAL A 84 -11.14 18.75 4.59
CA VAL A 84 -10.64 19.80 5.49
C VAL A 84 -11.79 20.40 6.31
N ASN A 85 -12.94 20.65 5.69
CA ASN A 85 -14.05 21.32 6.36
C ASN A 85 -14.99 20.38 7.14
N LEU A 86 -15.21 19.16 6.65
CA LEU A 86 -16.23 18.23 7.16
C LEU A 86 -15.63 16.96 7.81
N GLY A 87 -14.36 16.65 7.55
CA GLY A 87 -13.67 15.47 8.11
C GLY A 87 -13.75 14.23 7.21
N LYS A 88 -13.15 13.13 7.69
CA LYS A 88 -12.96 11.89 6.91
C LYS A 88 -14.24 11.17 6.49
N GLU A 89 -15.32 11.30 7.25
CA GLU A 89 -16.60 10.64 6.94
C GLU A 89 -17.23 11.18 5.64
N TYR A 90 -16.80 12.36 5.19
CA TYR A 90 -17.36 13.06 4.04
C TYR A 90 -16.45 13.03 2.80
N ALA A 91 -15.29 12.36 2.87
CA ALA A 91 -14.36 12.30 1.75
C ALA A 91 -13.46 11.05 1.80
N ASN A 92 -13.66 10.14 0.83
CA ASN A 92 -12.83 8.95 0.64
C ASN A 92 -11.99 9.12 -0.64
N PHE A 93 -10.74 9.51 -0.49
CA PHE A 93 -9.81 9.72 -1.60
C PHE A 93 -8.39 9.40 -1.17
N SER A 94 -7.56 9.17 -2.17
CA SER A 94 -6.13 8.95 -2.03
C SER A 94 -5.37 10.20 -2.48
N VAL A 95 -4.24 10.48 -1.82
CA VAL A 95 -3.39 11.63 -2.11
C VAL A 95 -1.96 11.16 -2.31
N GLY A 96 -1.21 11.85 -3.18
CA GLY A 96 0.21 11.59 -3.37
C GLY A 96 0.49 10.33 -4.19
N ARG A 97 1.76 10.03 -4.39
CA ARG A 97 2.22 8.91 -5.22
C ARG A 97 1.92 7.56 -4.60
N PHE A 98 2.05 7.45 -3.28
CA PHE A 98 1.69 6.24 -2.53
C PHE A 98 0.19 6.12 -2.25
N GLN A 99 -0.62 7.03 -2.82
CA GLN A 99 -2.09 6.97 -2.80
C GLN A 99 -2.68 6.71 -1.40
N MET A 100 -2.06 7.26 -0.37
CA MET A 100 -2.53 7.10 1.01
C MET A 100 -3.83 7.88 1.22
N LYS A 101 -4.75 7.26 1.96
CA LYS A 101 -6.00 7.92 2.37
C LYS A 101 -5.76 8.74 3.63
N PRO A 102 -6.37 9.93 3.80
CA PRO A 102 -6.31 10.66 5.06
C PRO A 102 -6.75 9.83 6.26
N ALA A 103 -7.81 9.03 6.12
CA ALA A 103 -8.28 8.12 7.18
C ALA A 103 -7.27 7.02 7.54
N PHE A 104 -6.43 6.56 6.61
CA PHE A 104 -5.37 5.59 6.89
C PHE A 104 -4.25 6.25 7.71
N VAL A 105 -3.82 7.43 7.30
CA VAL A 105 -2.81 8.20 8.02
C VAL A 105 -3.28 8.64 9.41
N GLU A 106 -4.55 9.05 9.57
CA GLU A 106 -5.11 9.35 10.89
C GLU A 106 -4.99 8.17 11.87
N LYS A 107 -5.15 6.93 11.38
CA LYS A 107 -4.97 5.72 12.20
C LYS A 107 -3.50 5.53 12.58
N LEU A 108 -2.56 5.77 11.67
CA LEU A 108 -1.13 5.72 11.95
C LEU A 108 -0.73 6.74 13.02
N GLU A 109 -1.16 7.99 12.85
CA GLU A 109 -0.88 9.08 13.80
C GLU A 109 -1.42 8.77 15.20
N ARG A 110 -2.64 8.23 15.29
CA ARG A 110 -3.22 7.80 16.56
C ARG A 110 -2.45 6.63 17.18
N ALA A 111 -2.19 5.59 16.40
CA ALA A 111 -1.45 4.43 16.89
C ALA A 111 -0.04 4.82 17.39
N MET A 112 0.63 5.76 16.72
CA MET A 112 1.92 6.28 17.18
C MET A 112 1.81 7.14 18.43
N ALA A 113 0.73 7.91 18.60
CA ALA A 113 0.49 8.66 19.84
C ALA A 113 0.28 7.70 21.03
N ASP A 114 -0.48 6.62 20.80
CA ASP A 114 -0.80 5.63 21.82
C ASP A 114 0.40 4.73 22.18
N ASP A 115 1.30 4.46 21.22
CA ASP A 115 2.44 3.56 21.43
C ASP A 115 3.44 4.09 22.46
N GLY A 116 3.55 5.42 22.61
CA GLY A 116 4.37 6.11 23.63
C GLY A 116 5.89 5.87 23.55
N ALA A 117 6.35 4.92 22.74
CA ALA A 117 7.72 4.42 22.62
C ALA A 117 8.19 4.34 21.16
N GLY A 118 7.56 5.10 20.26
CA GLY A 118 7.97 5.17 18.86
C GLY A 118 9.45 5.50 18.74
N ALA A 119 10.14 4.93 17.75
CA ALA A 119 11.51 5.36 17.43
C ALA A 119 11.55 6.89 17.35
N ASP A 120 12.55 7.54 17.97
CA ASP A 120 12.61 9.01 18.07
C ASP A 120 12.38 9.69 16.71
N SER A 121 12.84 9.06 15.62
CA SER A 121 12.68 9.51 14.24
C SER A 121 11.24 9.47 13.70
N LEU A 122 10.33 8.69 14.28
CA LEU A 122 8.92 8.59 13.88
C LEU A 122 7.96 9.34 14.81
N SER A 123 8.42 9.78 15.98
CA SER A 123 7.61 10.51 16.97
C SER A 123 6.88 11.73 16.39
N ALA A 124 7.49 12.45 15.44
CA ALA A 124 6.88 13.65 14.86
C ALA A 124 5.66 13.35 13.96
N VAL A 125 5.37 12.07 13.64
CA VAL A 125 4.18 11.68 12.87
C VAL A 125 2.90 12.09 13.59
N SER A 126 2.83 11.89 14.91
CA SER A 126 1.67 12.25 15.75
C SER A 126 1.69 13.71 16.23
N THR A 127 2.75 14.47 15.93
CA THR A 127 2.89 15.86 16.37
C THR A 127 2.32 16.83 15.34
N PHE A 128 1.53 17.80 15.79
CA PHE A 128 0.95 18.84 14.93
C PHE A 128 1.28 20.24 15.45
N PRO A 129 1.36 21.24 14.55
CA PRO A 129 1.60 22.62 14.95
C PRO A 129 0.42 23.24 15.72
N SER A 130 -0.76 22.62 15.66
CA SER A 130 -2.00 23.09 16.26
C SER A 130 -2.87 21.92 16.67
N ASN A 131 -3.67 22.14 17.72
CA ASN A 131 -4.71 21.21 18.16
C ASN A 131 -6.07 21.50 17.51
N ASP A 132 -6.17 22.53 16.64
CA ASP A 132 -7.39 22.78 15.88
C ASP A 132 -7.62 21.65 14.85
N PRO A 133 -8.76 20.95 14.90
CA PRO A 133 -8.99 19.79 14.03
C PRO A 133 -8.93 20.12 12.52
N ARG A 134 -9.31 21.34 12.12
CA ARG A 134 -9.26 21.75 10.71
C ARG A 134 -7.82 21.99 10.28
N GLU A 135 -7.03 22.69 11.09
CA GLU A 135 -5.59 22.90 10.83
C GLU A 135 -4.81 21.59 10.79
N MET A 136 -5.11 20.63 11.68
CA MET A 136 -4.53 19.28 11.61
C MET A 136 -4.86 18.59 10.28
N ARG A 137 -6.11 18.71 9.80
CA ARG A 137 -6.50 18.15 8.49
C ARG A 137 -5.78 18.82 7.33
N VAL A 138 -5.59 20.14 7.37
CA VAL A 138 -4.79 20.87 6.37
C VAL A 138 -3.34 20.37 6.38
N ALA A 139 -2.71 20.29 7.55
CA ALA A 139 -1.36 19.77 7.70
C ALA A 139 -1.23 18.34 7.15
N ARG A 140 -2.23 17.48 7.43
CA ARG A 140 -2.24 16.10 6.93
C ARG A 140 -2.29 16.03 5.41
N VAL A 141 -3.14 16.84 4.77
CA VAL A 141 -3.17 16.92 3.30
C VAL A 141 -1.85 17.42 2.73
N ALA A 142 -1.23 18.42 3.37
CA ALA A 142 0.07 18.92 2.95
C ALA A 142 1.14 17.83 3.03
N ARG A 143 1.23 17.09 4.16
CA ARG A 143 2.12 15.94 4.33
C ARG A 143 1.87 14.85 3.30
N LEU A 144 0.61 14.53 3.02
CA LEU A 144 0.25 13.52 2.02
C LEU A 144 0.63 13.91 0.58
N ARG A 145 0.82 15.20 0.28
CA ARG A 145 1.31 15.67 -1.03
C ARG A 145 2.83 15.69 -1.12
N ASP A 146 3.51 15.59 0.01
CA ASP A 146 4.96 15.59 0.11
C ASP A 146 5.51 14.15 0.08
N ASP A 147 6.50 13.92 -0.77
CA ASP A 147 7.04 12.57 -1.01
C ASP A 147 7.84 12.05 0.19
N GLU A 148 8.54 12.93 0.94
CA GLU A 148 9.29 12.55 2.14
C GLU A 148 8.34 12.17 3.28
N TRP A 149 7.27 12.93 3.47
CA TRP A 149 6.22 12.59 4.43
C TRP A 149 5.49 11.30 4.07
N GLN A 150 5.24 11.02 2.78
CA GLN A 150 4.70 9.73 2.35
C GLN A 150 5.63 8.58 2.74
N LEU A 151 6.95 8.71 2.57
CA LEU A 151 7.90 7.70 3.06
C LEU A 151 7.90 7.59 4.58
N ARG A 152 7.78 8.69 5.30
CA ARG A 152 7.68 8.67 6.77
C ARG A 152 6.44 7.93 7.25
N TYR A 153 5.29 8.14 6.60
CA TYR A 153 4.08 7.37 6.89
C TYR A 153 4.22 5.90 6.51
N LEU A 154 4.89 5.58 5.40
CA LEU A 154 5.17 4.19 5.02
C LEU A 154 6.07 3.50 6.06
N ALA A 155 7.08 4.20 6.57
CA ALA A 155 7.95 3.70 7.63
C ALA A 155 7.21 3.52 8.96
N CYS A 156 6.34 4.48 9.31
CA CYS A 156 5.45 4.36 10.47
C CYS A 156 4.50 3.15 10.36
N PHE A 157 3.90 2.95 9.19
CA PHE A 157 3.09 1.78 8.90
C PHE A 157 3.88 0.47 9.13
N ALA A 158 5.10 0.39 8.59
CA ALA A 158 5.93 -0.79 8.71
C ALA A 158 6.33 -1.08 10.17
N TYR A 159 6.72 -0.03 10.91
CA TYR A 159 7.01 -0.12 12.34
C TYR A 159 5.81 -0.69 13.13
N LEU A 160 4.62 -0.13 12.93
CA LEU A 160 3.41 -0.60 13.62
C LEU A 160 3.04 -2.03 13.22
N LEU A 161 3.24 -2.40 11.96
CA LEU A 161 2.99 -3.77 11.49
C LEU A 161 3.98 -4.77 12.09
N ASP A 162 5.26 -4.41 12.21
CA ASP A 162 6.28 -5.24 12.87
C ASP A 162 6.00 -5.43 14.36
N ARG A 163 5.53 -4.40 15.05
CA ARG A 163 5.09 -4.55 16.45
C ARG A 163 3.96 -5.56 16.62
N ARG A 164 3.03 -5.62 15.67
CA ARG A 164 1.88 -6.54 15.72
C ARG A 164 2.25 -7.96 15.29
N PHE A 165 3.02 -8.10 14.21
CA PHE A 165 3.21 -9.37 13.51
C PHE A 165 4.67 -9.77 13.26
N GLY A 166 5.63 -9.04 13.80
CA GLY A 166 7.07 -9.22 13.57
C GLY A 166 7.57 -10.66 13.74
N PRO A 167 7.22 -11.39 14.81
CA PRO A 167 7.60 -12.80 14.95
C PRO A 167 7.13 -13.66 13.76
N ARG A 168 5.88 -13.51 13.33
CA ARG A 168 5.31 -14.25 12.19
C ARG A 168 5.92 -13.81 10.86
N MET A 169 6.14 -12.51 10.68
CA MET A 169 6.76 -11.99 9.45
C MET A 169 8.21 -12.43 9.29
N ARG A 170 8.95 -12.68 10.39
CA ARG A 170 10.33 -13.20 10.34
C ARG A 170 10.40 -14.64 9.84
N GLU A 171 9.34 -15.42 10.00
CA GLU A 171 9.24 -16.79 9.49
C GLU A 171 8.90 -16.84 7.99
N MET A 172 8.34 -15.76 7.44
CA MET A 172 8.02 -15.63 6.03
C MET A 172 9.28 -15.37 5.20
N ASP A 173 9.33 -15.96 4.00
CA ASP A 173 10.30 -15.56 3.00
C ASP A 173 10.04 -14.13 2.48
N ALA A 174 10.95 -13.61 1.65
CA ALA A 174 10.86 -12.23 1.16
C ALA A 174 9.57 -11.97 0.36
N GLU A 175 9.14 -12.91 -0.50
CA GLU A 175 7.96 -12.73 -1.32
C GLU A 175 6.67 -12.83 -0.48
N GLU A 176 6.59 -13.82 0.40
CA GLU A 176 5.49 -14.00 1.34
C GLU A 176 5.31 -12.75 2.21
N ARG A 177 6.43 -12.19 2.70
CA ARG A 177 6.43 -10.96 3.49
C ARG A 177 5.95 -9.77 2.68
N ILE A 178 6.38 -9.63 1.42
CA ILE A 178 5.90 -8.58 0.51
C ILE A 178 4.39 -8.71 0.28
N ARG A 179 3.89 -9.92 0.04
CA ARG A 179 2.45 -10.18 -0.15
C ARG A 179 1.65 -9.82 1.09
N PHE A 180 2.13 -10.18 2.28
CA PHE A 180 1.48 -9.84 3.54
C PHE A 180 1.46 -8.32 3.80
N VAL A 181 2.61 -7.66 3.64
CA VAL A 181 2.77 -6.22 3.90
C VAL A 181 1.98 -5.39 2.89
N SER A 182 2.02 -5.75 1.60
CA SER A 182 1.22 -5.10 0.55
C SER A 182 -0.28 -5.23 0.81
N THR A 183 -0.71 -6.39 1.32
CA THR A 183 -2.11 -6.62 1.71
C THR A 183 -2.51 -5.76 2.90
N ALA A 184 -1.68 -5.68 3.94
CA ALA A 184 -1.92 -4.80 5.08
C ALA A 184 -1.98 -3.32 4.65
N TYR A 185 -1.16 -2.90 3.69
CA TYR A 185 -1.20 -1.56 3.13
C TYR A 185 -2.52 -1.27 2.40
N ASN A 186 -2.96 -2.19 1.53
CA ASN A 186 -4.18 -2.03 0.74
C ASN A 186 -5.47 -2.15 1.56
N ARG A 187 -5.51 -3.05 2.54
CA ARG A 187 -6.70 -3.42 3.32
C ARG A 187 -6.82 -2.65 4.63
N GLY A 188 -5.69 -2.29 5.24
CA GLY A 188 -5.60 -1.64 6.55
C GLY A 188 -4.68 -2.42 7.49
N PHE A 189 -3.70 -1.72 8.07
CA PHE A 189 -2.73 -2.30 8.99
C PHE A 189 -3.32 -2.67 10.35
N ASP A 190 -4.57 -2.27 10.62
CA ASP A 190 -5.33 -2.51 11.85
C ASP A 190 -6.16 -3.81 11.79
N ARG A 191 -6.10 -4.57 10.69
CA ARG A 191 -6.76 -5.88 10.57
C ARG A 191 -6.02 -6.98 11.29
N GLU A 192 -6.73 -8.05 11.62
CA GLU A 192 -6.16 -9.25 12.21
C GLU A 192 -5.38 -10.06 11.19
N PHE A 193 -4.41 -10.84 11.67
CA PHE A 193 -3.50 -11.61 10.82
C PHE A 193 -4.25 -12.51 9.82
N ASP A 194 -5.26 -13.24 10.30
CA ASP A 194 -6.01 -14.19 9.46
C ASP A 194 -6.87 -13.47 8.40
N ASP A 195 -7.42 -12.29 8.70
CA ASP A 195 -8.11 -11.44 7.70
C ASP A 195 -7.12 -10.99 6.62
N LEU A 196 -5.90 -10.61 7.01
CA LEU A 196 -4.85 -10.21 6.07
C LEU A 196 -4.41 -11.38 5.18
N VAL A 197 -4.25 -12.58 5.74
CA VAL A 197 -3.92 -13.79 4.98
C VAL A 197 -5.03 -14.14 4.00
N GLU A 198 -6.30 -14.11 4.42
CA GLU A 198 -7.43 -14.37 3.51
C GLU A 198 -7.54 -13.29 2.41
N TRP A 199 -7.25 -12.03 2.76
CA TRP A 199 -7.35 -10.91 1.84
C TRP A 199 -6.27 -10.92 0.74
N GLN A 200 -5.14 -11.61 0.96
CA GLN A 200 -4.05 -11.68 -0.02
C GLN A 200 -4.50 -12.18 -1.39
N GLY A 201 -5.52 -13.04 -1.46
CA GLY A 201 -6.04 -13.59 -2.71
C GLY A 201 -7.08 -12.73 -3.42
N LYS A 202 -7.54 -11.62 -2.82
CA LYS A 202 -8.71 -10.88 -3.32
C LYS A 202 -8.35 -9.97 -4.49
N ARG A 203 -9.16 -10.03 -5.55
CA ARG A 203 -9.03 -9.21 -6.76
C ARG A 203 -9.91 -7.97 -6.66
N VAL A 204 -9.39 -6.92 -6.03
CA VAL A 204 -10.12 -5.65 -5.78
C VAL A 204 -9.30 -4.41 -6.15
N TYR A 205 -8.16 -4.58 -6.81
CA TYR A 205 -7.34 -3.48 -7.31
C TYR A 205 -7.61 -3.23 -8.81
N PRO A 206 -7.64 -1.98 -9.33
CA PRO A 206 -7.31 -0.73 -8.63
C PRO A 206 -8.52 0.04 -8.09
N TYR A 207 -9.74 -0.42 -8.33
CA TYR A 207 -10.93 0.41 -8.08
C TYR A 207 -11.65 0.09 -6.77
N GLY A 208 -11.30 -1.02 -6.12
CA GLY A 208 -11.88 -1.44 -4.86
C GLY A 208 -13.05 -2.41 -5.03
N PRO A 209 -13.54 -2.97 -3.91
CA PRO A 209 -14.69 -3.88 -3.90
C PRO A 209 -15.93 -3.26 -4.55
N GLY A 210 -16.68 -4.05 -5.32
CA GLY A 210 -17.94 -3.62 -5.94
C GLY A 210 -17.82 -2.87 -7.27
N SER A 211 -16.59 -2.59 -7.73
CA SER A 211 -16.39 -2.02 -9.07
C SER A 211 -16.64 -3.06 -10.17
N MET A 212 -17.32 -2.64 -11.26
CA MET A 212 -17.52 -3.47 -12.45
C MET A 212 -16.34 -3.41 -13.44
N LEU A 213 -15.35 -2.55 -13.17
CA LEU A 213 -14.14 -2.44 -14.00
C LEU A 213 -13.18 -3.61 -13.72
N PRO A 214 -12.28 -3.97 -14.67
CA PRO A 214 -11.31 -5.04 -14.46
C PRO A 214 -10.54 -4.90 -13.15
N GLN A 215 -10.53 -5.98 -12.35
CA GLN A 215 -9.82 -6.05 -11.08
C GLN A 215 -8.72 -7.11 -11.09
N TYR A 216 -7.67 -6.83 -10.33
CA TYR A 216 -6.47 -7.64 -10.17
C TYR A 216 -6.14 -7.78 -8.69
N ASN A 217 -5.24 -8.70 -8.40
CA ASN A 217 -4.74 -8.94 -7.06
C ASN A 217 -3.62 -7.95 -6.74
N TYR A 218 -3.73 -7.25 -5.62
CA TYR A 218 -2.75 -6.24 -5.21
C TYR A 218 -1.38 -6.85 -4.88
N ALA A 219 -1.39 -7.96 -4.12
CA ALA A 219 -0.19 -8.66 -3.68
C ALA A 219 0.55 -9.34 -4.84
N ASP A 220 -0.17 -9.84 -5.84
CA ASP A 220 0.44 -10.41 -7.05
C ASP A 220 1.21 -9.37 -7.86
N ILE A 221 0.70 -8.14 -7.96
CA ILE A 221 1.40 -7.02 -8.65
C ILE A 221 2.68 -6.65 -7.88
N ALA A 222 2.61 -6.58 -6.55
CA ALA A 222 3.79 -6.31 -5.70
C ALA A 222 4.85 -7.40 -5.85
N ALA A 223 4.44 -8.68 -5.82
CA ALA A 223 5.34 -9.82 -5.99
C ALA A 223 5.93 -9.89 -7.41
N ASP A 224 5.15 -9.58 -8.46
CA ASP A 224 5.66 -9.54 -9.84
C ASP A 224 6.73 -8.47 -10.02
N PHE A 225 6.51 -7.26 -9.48
CA PHE A 225 7.53 -6.21 -9.48
C PHE A 225 8.80 -6.63 -8.72
N TYR A 226 8.64 -7.24 -7.55
CA TYR A 226 9.76 -7.75 -6.76
C TYR A 226 10.63 -8.73 -7.56
N ARG A 227 10.01 -9.78 -8.12
CA ARG A 227 10.70 -10.82 -8.86
C ARG A 227 11.42 -10.32 -10.12
N ARG A 228 10.84 -9.33 -10.81
CA ARG A 228 11.35 -8.88 -12.12
C ARG A 228 12.37 -7.77 -12.05
N TYR A 229 12.33 -6.96 -11.00
CA TYR A 229 13.08 -5.72 -10.94
C TYR A 229 13.77 -5.55 -9.59
N TRP A 230 13.01 -5.60 -8.49
CA TRP A 230 13.52 -5.10 -7.21
C TRP A 230 14.52 -6.04 -6.55
N LYS A 231 14.35 -7.36 -6.71
CA LYS A 231 15.25 -8.34 -6.12
C LYS A 231 16.69 -8.11 -6.57
N ASP A 232 16.91 -8.08 -7.87
CA ASP A 232 18.24 -7.86 -8.45
C ASP A 232 18.79 -6.47 -8.10
N MET A 233 17.93 -5.43 -8.12
CA MET A 233 18.31 -4.06 -7.76
C MET A 233 18.78 -3.88 -6.31
N MET A 234 18.45 -4.81 -5.41
CA MET A 234 18.85 -4.79 -4.00
C MET A 234 20.13 -5.60 -3.74
N GLU A 235 20.53 -6.45 -4.68
CA GLU A 235 21.77 -7.26 -4.63
C GLU A 235 22.98 -6.51 -5.24
N GLU A 236 22.73 -5.45 -6.01
CA GLU A 236 23.71 -4.49 -6.56
C GLU A 236 24.17 -3.41 -5.56
#